data_AF-A0A971ZWP4-F1
#
_entry.id   AF-A0A971ZWP4-F1
#
_cell.length_a   1.000
_cell.length_b   1.000
_cell.length_c   1.000
_cell.angle_alpha   90.00
_cell.angle_beta   90.00
_cell.angle_gamma   90.00
#
_symmetry.space_group_name_H-M   'P 1'
#
loop_
_entity.id
_entity.type
_entity.pdbx_description
1 polymer ?
#
loop_
_entity_poly.entity_id
_entity_poly.type
_entity_poly.pdbx_seq_one_letter_code
_entity_poly.pdbx_strand_id
1 'polypeptide(L)'
;MRVCGSRLASYGEILGVWAMDVPSIAALAVAFAVAVGLWGRGLVRGRRGDLLAGAGTLAALCAVAFVMVTGCVFNLIGLMIGGFGLATFLIGPFAAQDCPLVRRDRLALGAGAVAIGVFLQMIL
;
A
#
# COMPACT_ATOMS: atom_id res chain seq x y z
N MET A 1 -40.84 -15.58 3.94
CA MET A 1 -39.63 -15.49 4.78
C MET A 1 -38.55 -16.38 4.19
N ARG A 2 -37.58 -15.82 3.45
CA ARG A 2 -36.36 -16.52 3.00
C ARG A 2 -35.20 -15.53 3.14
N VAL A 3 -34.60 -15.50 4.32
CA VAL A 3 -33.36 -14.77 4.60
C VAL A 3 -32.28 -15.82 4.82
N CYS A 4 -31.68 -16.32 3.74
CA CYS A 4 -30.50 -17.20 3.80
C CYS A 4 -29.76 -17.28 2.45
N GLY A 5 -29.69 -16.17 1.70
CA GLY A 5 -29.03 -16.13 0.38
C GLY A 5 -27.90 -15.12 0.23
N SER A 6 -27.77 -14.14 1.13
CA SER A 6 -26.88 -12.99 0.92
C SER A 6 -25.49 -13.10 1.55
N ARG A 7 -25.22 -14.08 2.43
CA ARG A 7 -23.87 -14.26 3.01
C ARG A 7 -22.93 -15.11 2.16
N LEU A 8 -23.44 -16.02 1.33
CA LEU A 8 -22.61 -16.88 0.48
C LEU A 8 -22.01 -16.13 -0.72
N ALA A 9 -22.66 -15.08 -1.22
CA ALA A 9 -22.10 -14.21 -2.26
C ALA A 9 -20.89 -13.40 -1.74
N SER A 10 -20.93 -12.97 -0.47
CA SER A 10 -19.82 -12.21 0.13
C SER A 10 -18.57 -13.06 0.36
N TYR A 11 -18.71 -14.35 0.69
CA TYR A 11 -17.54 -15.26 0.74
C TYR A 11 -16.97 -15.56 -0.65
N GLY A 12 -17.80 -15.61 -1.68
CA GLY A 12 -17.38 -15.77 -3.08
C GLY A 12 -16.57 -14.57 -3.60
N GLU A 13 -16.91 -13.36 -3.18
CA GLU A 13 -16.12 -12.15 -3.49
C GLU A 13 -14.83 -12.06 -2.68
N ILE A 14 -14.84 -12.51 -1.42
CA ILE A 14 -13.60 -12.67 -0.64
C ILE A 14 -12.70 -13.72 -1.30
N LEU A 15 -13.26 -14.79 -1.88
CA LEU A 15 -12.56 -15.84 -2.65
C LEU A 15 -12.14 -15.41 -4.06
N GLY A 16 -12.83 -14.46 -4.69
CA GLY A 16 -12.48 -13.91 -6.01
C GLY A 16 -11.16 -13.13 -6.01
N VAL A 17 -10.77 -12.58 -4.84
CA VAL A 17 -9.44 -11.98 -4.61
C VAL A 17 -8.32 -13.05 -4.60
N TRP A 18 -8.65 -14.34 -4.41
CA TRP A 18 -7.72 -15.47 -4.42
C TRP A 18 -7.59 -16.14 -5.79
N ALA A 19 -8.12 -15.53 -6.85
CA ALA A 19 -7.81 -15.92 -8.23
C ALA A 19 -6.43 -15.41 -8.70
N MET A 20 -5.64 -14.80 -7.81
CA MET A 20 -4.19 -14.75 -7.97
C MET A 20 -3.58 -16.00 -7.37
N ASP A 21 -2.71 -16.67 -8.11
CA ASP A 21 -1.89 -17.75 -7.58
C ASP A 21 -1.25 -17.29 -6.24
N VAL A 22 -1.46 -18.04 -5.16
CA VAL A 22 -0.86 -17.83 -3.83
C VAL A 22 0.61 -17.33 -3.89
N PRO A 23 1.49 -17.86 -4.76
CA PRO A 23 2.85 -17.32 -4.93
C PRO A 23 2.91 -15.85 -5.38
N SER A 24 2.00 -15.41 -6.25
CA SER A 24 1.92 -14.04 -6.76
C SER A 24 1.53 -13.05 -5.66
N ILE A 25 0.58 -13.44 -4.80
CA ILE A 25 0.19 -12.64 -3.63
C ILE A 25 1.36 -12.54 -2.64
N ALA A 26 2.03 -13.67 -2.37
CA ALA A 26 3.20 -13.68 -1.49
C ALA A 26 4.34 -12.82 -2.06
N ALA A 27 4.62 -12.90 -3.36
CA ALA A 27 5.63 -12.08 -4.02
C ALA A 27 5.29 -10.59 -3.94
N LEU A 28 4.02 -10.22 -4.16
CA LEU A 28 3.55 -8.84 -4.06
C LEU A 28 3.69 -8.30 -2.63
N ALA A 29 3.32 -9.10 -1.63
CA ALA A 29 3.46 -8.76 -0.22
C ALA A 29 4.92 -8.58 0.20
N VAL A 30 5.81 -9.47 -0.25
CA VAL A 30 7.26 -9.35 -0.01
C VAL A 30 7.82 -8.09 -0.67
N ALA A 31 7.48 -7.83 -1.92
CA ALA A 31 7.94 -6.63 -2.62
C ALA A 31 7.42 -5.34 -1.95
N PHE A 32 6.18 -5.36 -1.46
CA PHE A 32 5.62 -4.26 -0.68
C PHE A 32 6.38 -4.05 0.65
N ALA A 33 6.69 -5.13 1.36
CA ALA A 33 7.49 -5.05 2.57
C ALA A 33 8.90 -4.50 2.29
N VAL A 34 9.51 -4.85 1.17
CA VAL A 34 10.79 -4.28 0.71
C VAL A 34 10.67 -2.78 0.45
N ALA A 35 9.61 -2.34 -0.24
CA ALA A 35 9.36 -0.92 -0.51
C ALA A 35 9.25 -0.12 0.80
N VAL A 36 8.45 -0.62 1.76
CA VAL A 36 8.30 -0.03 3.09
C VAL A 36 9.60 -0.05 3.87
N GLY A 37 10.37 -1.14 3.79
CA GLY A 37 11.66 -1.27 4.46
C GLY A 37 12.72 -0.29 3.94
N LEU A 38 12.81 -0.11 2.61
CA LEU A 38 13.70 0.87 1.98
C LEU A 38 13.29 2.29 2.36
N TRP A 39 12.00 2.60 2.26
CA TRP A 39 11.46 3.91 2.65
C TRP A 39 11.73 4.21 4.13
N GLY A 40 11.42 3.27 5.01
CA GLY A 40 11.64 3.39 6.45
C GLY A 40 13.12 3.54 6.81
N ARG A 41 14.01 2.79 6.15
CA ARG A 41 15.46 2.93 6.31
C ARG A 41 15.95 4.29 5.83
N GLY A 42 15.40 4.80 4.74
CA GLY A 42 15.68 6.15 4.23
C GLY A 42 15.22 7.25 5.18
N LEU A 43 14.06 7.07 5.82
CA LEU A 43 13.53 7.92 6.89
C LEU A 43 14.42 7.88 8.15
N VAL A 44 14.76 6.69 8.64
CA VAL A 44 15.55 6.54 9.88
C VAL A 44 17.00 6.99 9.70
N ARG A 45 17.58 6.80 8.51
CA ARG A 45 18.99 7.13 8.23
C ARG A 45 19.20 8.43 7.45
N GLY A 46 18.13 9.16 7.14
CA GLY A 46 18.19 10.40 6.35
C GLY A 46 18.68 10.22 4.90
N ARG A 47 18.66 9.00 4.35
CA ARG A 47 19.19 8.72 3.00
C ARG A 47 18.14 8.95 1.92
N ARG A 48 18.36 9.99 1.10
CA ARG A 48 17.52 10.31 -0.08
C ARG A 48 17.42 9.15 -1.08
N GLY A 49 18.51 8.42 -1.29
CA GLY A 49 18.53 7.28 -2.22
C GLY A 49 17.55 6.18 -1.82
N ASP A 50 17.52 5.82 -0.53
CA ASP A 50 16.64 4.76 -0.01
C ASP A 50 15.16 5.20 -0.02
N LEU A 51 14.88 6.49 0.18
CA LEU A 51 13.53 7.07 0.03
C LEU A 51 13.03 6.98 -1.42
N LEU A 52 13.85 7.39 -2.38
CA LEU A 52 13.48 7.30 -3.80
C LEU A 52 13.30 5.84 -4.24
N ALA A 53 14.14 4.93 -3.74
CA ALA A 53 14.00 3.50 -4.01
C ALA A 53 12.70 2.93 -3.42
N GLY A 54 12.33 3.31 -2.19
CA GLY A 54 11.07 2.90 -1.57
C GLY A 54 9.83 3.42 -2.29
N ALA A 55 9.81 4.69 -2.68
CA ALA A 55 8.70 5.25 -3.46
C ALA A 55 8.64 4.68 -4.89
N GLY A 56 9.81 4.51 -5.54
CA GLY A 56 9.90 3.94 -6.88
C GLY A 56 9.44 2.47 -6.94
N THR A 57 9.80 1.67 -5.94
CA THR A 57 9.34 0.28 -5.82
C THR A 57 7.82 0.20 -5.58
N LEU A 58 7.27 1.08 -4.74
CA LEU A 58 5.81 1.17 -4.56
C LEU A 58 5.10 1.56 -5.88
N ALA A 59 5.61 2.55 -6.61
CA ALA A 59 5.04 2.98 -7.88
C ALA A 59 5.09 1.85 -8.92
N ALA A 60 6.21 1.12 -9.00
CA ALA A 60 6.35 -0.05 -9.87
C ALA A 60 5.33 -1.15 -9.49
N LEU A 61 5.13 -1.41 -8.19
CA LEU A 61 4.14 -2.39 -7.73
C LEU A 61 2.72 -1.96 -8.08
N CYS A 62 2.37 -0.69 -7.93
CA CYS A 62 1.06 -0.18 -8.34
C CYS A 62 0.85 -0.30 -9.85
N ALA A 63 1.88 -0.03 -10.66
CA ALA A 63 1.82 -0.21 -12.11
C ALA A 63 1.65 -1.68 -12.52
N VAL A 64 2.39 -2.60 -11.88
CA VAL A 64 2.25 -4.04 -12.11
C VAL A 64 0.85 -4.52 -11.71
N ALA A 65 0.35 -4.09 -10.56
CA ALA A 65 -1.00 -4.38 -10.12
C ALA A 65 -2.06 -3.85 -11.09
N PHE A 66 -1.83 -2.66 -11.67
CA PHE A 66 -2.71 -2.08 -12.68
C PHE A 66 -2.78 -2.89 -13.97
N VAL A 67 -1.65 -3.42 -14.43
CA VAL A 67 -1.58 -4.21 -15.66
C VAL A 67 -2.09 -5.65 -15.45
N MET A 68 -1.79 -6.26 -14.30
CA MET A 68 -2.08 -7.67 -14.04
C MET A 68 -3.49 -7.94 -13.53
N VAL A 69 -4.15 -6.94 -12.93
CA VAL A 69 -5.48 -7.09 -12.35
C VAL A 69 -6.46 -6.28 -13.19
N THR A 70 -7.61 -6.85 -13.53
CA THR A 70 -8.63 -6.16 -14.34
C THR A 70 -9.93 -5.88 -13.59
N GLY A 71 -10.19 -6.55 -12.45
CA GLY A 71 -11.45 -6.41 -11.71
C GLY A 71 -11.38 -5.70 -10.34
N CYS A 72 -10.24 -5.76 -9.65
CA CYS A 72 -10.09 -5.27 -8.26
C CYS A 72 -8.91 -4.29 -8.07
N VAL A 73 -8.51 -3.64 -9.16
CA VAL A 73 -7.27 -2.85 -9.26
C VAL A 73 -7.24 -1.71 -8.25
N PHE A 74 -8.34 -0.95 -8.16
CA PHE A 74 -8.44 0.22 -7.29
C PHE A 74 -8.37 -0.15 -5.81
N ASN A 75 -8.97 -1.27 -5.42
CA ASN A 75 -8.89 -1.77 -4.05
C ASN A 75 -7.47 -2.24 -3.68
N LEU A 76 -6.81 -3.00 -4.58
CA LEU A 76 -5.44 -3.47 -4.34
C LEU A 76 -4.44 -2.30 -4.28
N ILE A 77 -4.51 -1.37 -5.24
CA ILE A 77 -3.68 -0.17 -5.26
C ILE A 77 -3.98 0.71 -4.05
N GLY A 78 -5.26 0.89 -3.70
CA GLY A 78 -5.68 1.63 -2.52
C GLY A 78 -5.11 1.05 -1.22
N LEU A 79 -5.09 -0.28 -1.09
CA LEU A 79 -4.48 -0.98 0.04
C LEU A 79 -2.96 -0.80 0.10
N MET A 80 -2.26 -0.85 -1.04
CA MET A 80 -0.82 -0.61 -1.08
C MET A 80 -0.47 0.84 -0.73
N ILE A 81 -1.15 1.81 -1.32
CA ILE A 81 -0.93 3.24 -1.05
C ILE A 81 -1.29 3.57 0.40
N GLY A 82 -2.43 3.08 0.88
CA GLY A 82 -2.88 3.28 2.25
C GLY A 82 -1.95 2.64 3.28
N GLY A 83 -1.52 1.40 3.03
CA GLY A 83 -0.55 0.70 3.88
C GLY A 83 0.81 1.40 3.92
N PHE A 84 1.28 1.92 2.80
CA PHE A 84 2.53 2.67 2.72
C PHE A 84 2.41 4.03 3.44
N GLY A 85 1.28 4.70 3.32
CA GLY A 85 0.97 5.93 4.06
C GLY A 85 0.94 5.70 5.56
N LEU A 86 0.29 4.62 6.02
CA LEU A 86 0.26 4.22 7.42
C LEU A 86 1.66 3.89 7.94
N ALA A 87 2.45 3.12 7.19
CA ALA A 87 3.84 2.83 7.54
C ALA A 87 4.68 4.12 7.63
N THR A 88 4.49 5.06 6.69
CA THR A 88 5.14 6.37 6.72
C THR A 88 4.78 7.16 7.97
N PHE A 89 3.52 7.12 8.39
CA PHE A 89 3.06 7.77 9.62
C PHE A 89 3.68 7.15 10.87
N LEU A 90 3.72 5.80 10.95
CA LEU A 90 4.29 5.06 12.08
C LEU A 90 5.81 5.20 12.19
N ILE A 91 6.52 5.29 11.06
CA ILE A 91 7.98 5.44 11.02
C ILE A 91 8.41 6.92 11.16
N GLY A 92 7.51 7.86 10.85
CA GLY A 92 7.70 9.30 11.00
C GLY A 92 8.38 9.78 12.29
N PRO A 93 8.01 9.29 13.50
CA PRO A 93 8.67 9.68 14.75
C PRO A 93 10.12 9.17 14.90
N PHE A 94 10.52 8.11 14.19
CA PHE A 94 11.87 7.53 14.26
C PHE A 94 12.85 8.10 13.24
N ALA A 95 12.41 9.06 12.43
CA ALA A 95 13.21 9.57 11.34
C ALA A 95 14.29 10.56 11.81
N ALA A 96 15.46 10.49 11.16
CA ALA A 96 16.64 11.26 11.51
C ALA A 96 16.35 12.78 11.57
N GLN A 97 17.09 13.48 12.44
CA GLN A 97 17.00 14.94 12.54
C GLN A 97 17.43 15.62 11.23
N ASP A 98 18.39 15.03 10.51
CA ASP A 98 18.88 15.52 9.20
C ASP A 98 18.06 15.00 8.01
N CYS A 99 16.85 14.50 8.25
CA CYS A 99 16.01 14.05 7.15
C CYS A 99 15.70 15.19 6.18
N PRO A 100 15.81 14.93 4.87
CA PRO A 100 15.53 15.94 3.85
C PRO A 100 14.06 16.35 3.79
N LEU A 101 13.17 15.55 4.40
CA LEU A 101 11.75 15.89 4.54
C LEU A 101 11.49 16.54 5.89
N VAL A 102 10.84 17.71 5.85
CA VAL A 102 10.32 18.37 7.04
C VAL A 102 9.28 17.48 7.72
N ARG A 103 9.22 17.50 9.04
CA ARG A 103 8.29 16.66 9.83
C ARG A 103 6.82 16.86 9.41
N ARG A 104 6.43 18.09 9.04
CA ARG A 104 5.11 18.41 8.50
C ARG A 104 4.83 17.72 7.16
N ASP A 105 5.78 17.74 6.24
CA ASP A 105 5.63 17.11 4.93
C ASP A 105 5.50 15.59 5.05
N ARG A 106 6.23 14.97 5.98
CA ARG A 106 6.12 13.52 6.27
C ARG A 106 4.73 13.13 6.75
N LEU A 107 4.17 13.92 7.68
CA LEU A 107 2.83 13.69 8.19
C LEU A 107 1.77 13.94 7.12
N ALA A 108 1.93 14.99 6.32
CA ALA A 108 1.04 15.30 5.20
C ALA A 108 1.09 14.22 4.12
N LEU A 109 2.27 13.69 3.78
CA LEU A 109 2.45 12.59 2.83
C LEU A 109 1.84 11.30 3.37
N GLY A 110 2.07 10.96 4.64
CA GLY A 110 1.48 9.78 5.26
C GLY A 110 -0.05 9.86 5.32
N ALA A 111 -0.59 10.97 5.84
CA ALA A 111 -2.04 11.19 5.92
C ALA A 111 -2.70 11.29 4.54
N GLY A 112 -2.06 11.98 3.60
CA GLY A 112 -2.51 12.10 2.22
C GLY A 112 -2.54 10.74 1.52
N ALA A 113 -1.49 9.92 1.66
CA ALA A 113 -1.47 8.57 1.11
C ALA A 113 -2.54 7.67 1.73
N VAL A 114 -2.78 7.76 3.05
CA VAL A 114 -3.90 7.04 3.70
C VAL A 114 -5.25 7.49 3.14
N ALA A 115 -5.49 8.80 3.05
CA ALA A 115 -6.74 9.35 2.53
C ALA A 115 -6.99 8.93 1.06
N ILE A 116 -5.96 9.01 0.21
CA ILE A 116 -6.01 8.57 -1.18
C ILE A 116 -6.25 7.05 -1.26
N GLY A 117 -5.55 6.26 -0.44
CA GLY A 117 -5.71 4.81 -0.40
C GLY A 117 -7.14 4.39 -0.01
N VAL A 118 -7.71 5.03 1.02
CA VAL A 118 -9.10 4.81 1.44
C VAL A 118 -10.08 5.25 0.36
N PHE A 119 -9.84 6.41 -0.27
CA PHE A 119 -10.70 6.89 -1.34
C PHE A 119 -10.70 5.95 -2.55
N LEU A 120 -9.53 5.43 -2.95
CA LEU A 120 -9.40 4.44 -4.02
C LEU A 120 -10.08 3.11 -3.68
N GLN A 121 -10.09 2.70 -2.41
CA GLN A 121 -10.85 1.53 -1.97
C GLN A 121 -12.36 1.73 -2.07
N MET A 122 -12.86 2.96 -1.94
CA MET A 122 -14.29 3.28 -2.02
C MET A 122 -14.83 3.41 -3.46
N ILE A 123 -13.96 3.40 -4.48
CA ILE A 123 -14.35 3.55 -5.90
C ILE A 123 -14.88 2.22 -6.51
N LEU A 124 -15.08 1.17 -5.70
CA LEU A 124 -15.46 -0.16 -6.15
C LEU A 124 -16.98 -0.43 -6.03
#